data_AF-A0A842NK21-F1
#
_entry.id   AF-A0A842NK21-F1
#
_cell.length_a   1.000
_cell.length_b   1.000
_cell.length_c   1.000
_cell.angle_alpha   90.00
_cell.angle_beta   90.00
_cell.angle_gamma   90.00
#
_symmetry.space_group_name_H-M   'P 1'
#
loop_
_entity.id
_entity.type
_entity.pdbx_description
1 polymer ?
#
loop_
_entity_poly.entity_id
_entity_poly.type
_entity_poly.pdbx_seq_one_letter_code
_entity_poly.pdbx_strand_id
1 'polypeptide(L)'
;MNTIAHALFANILLLLGAPEMATPTNLIINALAGVAVDLDHIPKLGKALRTLRFGQSSRTRWHELLGLLVSMIVSVLATLYSPELGRVLLMGAVSHYFLDLATRPTRPLYPLSDATVFLEMAPMSLRGLFAYDTVLTVTMGVIWLWSLNGLGLLQL
;
A
#
# COMPACT_ATOMS: atom_id res chain seq x y z
N MET A 1 5.98 -3.08 3.00
CA MET A 1 5.36 -4.41 3.22
C MET A 1 5.52 -5.22 1.91
N ASN A 2 4.99 -6.44 1.76
CA ASN A 2 4.82 -7.01 0.42
C ASN A 2 3.63 -6.36 -0.31
N THR A 3 3.67 -6.36 -1.64
CA THR A 3 2.65 -5.73 -2.51
C THR A 3 1.24 -6.28 -2.29
N ILE A 4 1.09 -7.57 -1.96
CA ILE A 4 -0.21 -8.18 -1.69
C ILE A 4 -0.83 -7.57 -0.43
N ALA A 5 -0.05 -7.43 0.64
CA ALA A 5 -0.56 -6.81 1.86
C ALA A 5 -0.86 -5.32 1.69
N HIS A 6 -0.16 -4.59 0.82
CA HIS A 6 -0.57 -3.22 0.48
C HIS A 6 -1.95 -3.20 -0.21
N ALA A 7 -2.18 -4.05 -1.21
CA ALA A 7 -3.48 -4.16 -1.87
C ALA A 7 -4.61 -4.60 -0.92
N LEU A 8 -4.35 -5.59 -0.06
CA LEU A 8 -5.31 -6.06 0.93
C LEU A 8 -5.62 -4.96 1.95
N PHE A 9 -4.61 -4.28 2.49
CA PHE A 9 -4.81 -3.22 3.46
C PHE A 9 -5.63 -2.06 2.88
N ALA A 10 -5.32 -1.62 1.66
CA ALA A 10 -6.12 -0.64 0.94
C ALA A 10 -7.59 -1.04 0.90
N ASN A 11 -7.88 -2.28 0.49
CA ASN A 11 -9.26 -2.77 0.37
C ASN A 11 -9.95 -2.99 1.71
N ILE A 12 -9.24 -3.39 2.76
CA ILE A 12 -9.79 -3.47 4.11
C ILE A 12 -10.23 -2.06 4.56
N LEU A 13 -9.42 -1.03 4.30
CA LEU A 13 -9.81 0.35 4.62
C LEU A 13 -11.06 0.79 3.85
N LEU A 14 -11.19 0.41 2.58
CA LEU A 14 -12.38 0.73 1.80
C LEU A 14 -13.62 0.01 2.33
N LEU A 15 -13.50 -1.30 2.58
CA LEU A 15 -14.61 -2.13 3.06
C LEU A 15 -15.10 -1.72 4.46
N LEU A 16 -14.20 -1.36 5.36
CA LEU A 16 -14.55 -1.02 6.74
C LEU A 16 -14.78 0.47 6.96
N GLY A 17 -14.12 1.33 6.19
CA GLY A 17 -14.17 2.78 6.35
C GLY A 17 -15.20 3.48 5.45
N ALA A 18 -15.57 2.86 4.32
CA ALA A 18 -16.56 3.39 3.40
C ALA A 18 -17.26 2.25 2.60
N PRO A 19 -17.97 1.34 3.28
CA PRO A 19 -18.59 0.16 2.66
C PRO A 19 -19.53 0.50 1.50
N GLU A 20 -20.17 1.67 1.51
CA GLU A 20 -21.06 2.15 0.45
C GLU A 20 -20.33 2.36 -0.89
N MET A 21 -19.02 2.56 -0.87
CA MET A 21 -18.17 2.69 -2.07
C MET A 21 -17.52 1.36 -2.48
N ALA A 22 -17.73 0.26 -1.75
CA ALA A 22 -17.01 -1.00 -1.95
C ALA A 22 -17.58 -1.86 -3.09
N THR A 23 -17.66 -1.30 -4.30
CA THR A 23 -18.01 -2.05 -5.51
C THR A 23 -16.82 -2.90 -6.01
N PRO A 24 -17.05 -3.98 -6.79
CA PRO A 24 -15.95 -4.76 -7.38
C PRO A 24 -14.95 -3.89 -8.16
N THR A 25 -15.43 -2.92 -8.93
CA THR A 25 -14.59 -1.98 -9.68
C THR A 25 -13.74 -1.12 -8.75
N ASN A 26 -14.33 -0.56 -7.70
CA ASN A 26 -13.58 0.27 -6.76
C ASN A 26 -12.57 -0.51 -5.95
N LEU A 27 -12.86 -1.77 -5.59
CA LEU A 27 -11.89 -2.66 -4.94
C LEU A 27 -10.66 -2.91 -5.83
N ILE A 28 -10.86 -3.03 -7.15
CA ILE A 28 -9.74 -3.16 -8.10
C ILE A 28 -8.96 -1.84 -8.18
N ILE A 29 -9.65 -0.71 -8.38
CA ILE A 29 -9.00 0.62 -8.49
C ILE A 29 -8.21 0.94 -7.23
N ASN A 30 -8.79 0.70 -6.05
CA ASN A 30 -8.19 0.96 -4.76
C ASN A 30 -6.96 0.08 -4.51
N ALA A 31 -7.04 -1.22 -4.83
CA ALA A 31 -5.90 -2.12 -4.76
C ALA A 31 -4.75 -1.67 -5.69
N LEU A 32 -5.08 -1.30 -6.93
CA LEU A 32 -4.11 -0.78 -7.89
C LEU A 32 -3.46 0.51 -7.40
N ALA A 33 -4.25 1.46 -6.87
CA ALA A 33 -3.74 2.69 -6.29
C ALA A 33 -2.81 2.41 -5.08
N GLY A 34 -3.15 1.43 -4.25
CA GLY A 34 -2.33 0.99 -3.12
C GLY A 34 -1.02 0.29 -3.48
N VAL A 35 -0.82 -0.09 -4.75
CA VAL A 35 0.42 -0.73 -5.21
C VAL A 35 1.11 0.01 -6.36
N ALA A 36 0.52 1.08 -6.89
CA ALA A 36 1.11 1.85 -7.99
C ALA A 36 2.50 2.41 -7.64
N VAL A 37 2.73 2.71 -6.36
CA VAL A 37 4.02 3.21 -5.87
C VAL A 37 5.11 2.14 -5.99
N ASP A 38 4.78 0.87 -5.75
CA ASP A 38 5.69 -0.28 -5.85
C ASP A 38 6.28 -0.46 -7.26
N LEU A 39 5.71 0.17 -8.30
CA LEU A 39 6.21 0.08 -9.67
C LEU A 39 7.64 0.62 -9.82
N ASP A 40 8.10 1.51 -8.92
CA ASP A 40 9.48 2.00 -8.95
C ASP A 40 10.52 0.92 -8.56
N HIS A 41 10.07 -0.23 -8.03
CA HIS A 41 10.91 -1.35 -7.69
C HIS A 41 11.25 -2.23 -8.91
N ILE A 42 10.49 -2.12 -10.01
CA ILE A 42 10.67 -2.93 -11.23
C ILE A 42 12.12 -2.90 -11.74
N PRO A 43 12.80 -1.74 -11.87
CA PRO A 43 14.19 -1.68 -12.32
C PRO A 43 15.18 -2.42 -11.41
N LYS A 44 14.79 -2.71 -10.16
CA LYS A 44 15.62 -3.38 -9.15
C LYS A 44 15.24 -4.85 -8.93
N LEU A 45 14.28 -5.38 -9.68
CA LEU A 45 13.79 -6.75 -9.53
C LEU A 45 14.90 -7.79 -9.68
N GLY A 46 15.80 -7.63 -10.65
CA GLY A 46 16.92 -8.56 -10.84
C GLY A 46 17.87 -8.65 -9.64
N LYS A 47 18.09 -7.53 -8.93
CA LYS A 47 18.86 -7.52 -7.67
C LYS A 47 18.06 -8.21 -6.56
N ALA A 48 16.77 -7.89 -6.45
CA ALA A 48 15.89 -8.45 -5.43
C ALA A 48 15.74 -9.98 -5.55
N LEU A 49 15.68 -10.52 -6.78
CA LEU A 49 15.66 -11.97 -7.01
C LEU A 49 16.92 -12.67 -6.49
N ARG A 50 18.08 -12.04 -6.61
CA ARG A 50 19.35 -12.60 -6.09
C ARG A 50 19.44 -12.51 -4.58
N THR A 51 18.97 -11.41 -3.99
CA THR A 51 19.07 -11.16 -2.55
C THR A 51 17.84 -11.60 -1.77
N LEU A 52 16.83 -12.13 -2.45
CA LEU A 52 15.50 -12.47 -1.94
C LEU A 52 14.81 -11.33 -1.18
N ARG A 53 15.19 -10.08 -1.46
CA ARG A 53 14.63 -8.89 -0.79
C ARG A 53 14.81 -7.61 -1.58
N PHE A 54 13.82 -6.73 -1.49
CA PHE A 54 13.98 -5.31 -1.73
C PHE A 54 14.56 -4.66 -0.46
N GLY A 55 15.62 -3.87 -0.61
CA GLY A 55 16.22 -3.12 0.49
C GLY A 55 15.96 -1.63 0.30
N GLN A 56 16.25 -0.79 1.29
CA GLN A 56 16.00 0.66 1.21
C GLN A 56 16.59 1.33 -0.05
N SER A 57 17.70 0.81 -0.59
CA SER A 57 18.29 1.27 -1.85
C SER A 57 17.45 1.02 -3.12
N SER A 58 16.39 0.22 -3.04
CA SER A 58 15.48 -0.02 -4.16
C SER A 58 14.36 1.01 -4.25
N ARG A 59 14.12 1.77 -3.17
CA ARG A 59 13.12 2.82 -3.13
C ARG A 59 13.66 4.09 -3.76
N THR A 60 12.87 4.71 -4.62
CA THR A 60 13.16 6.05 -5.15
C THR A 60 12.46 7.11 -4.30
N ARG A 61 12.69 8.40 -4.59
CA ARG A 61 11.94 9.49 -3.95
C ARG A 61 10.43 9.42 -4.21
N TRP A 62 10.01 8.62 -5.19
CA TRP A 62 8.60 8.30 -5.43
C TRP A 62 7.95 7.55 -4.25
N HIS A 63 8.69 6.69 -3.54
CA HIS A 63 8.17 5.99 -2.36
C HIS A 63 8.03 6.87 -1.11
N GLU A 64 8.24 8.17 -1.23
CA GLU A 64 8.30 9.10 -0.12
C GLU A 64 7.31 10.28 -0.34
N LEU A 65 7.47 11.40 0.37
CA LEU A 65 6.56 12.54 0.32
C LEU A 65 6.25 13.03 -1.11
N LEU A 66 7.24 13.00 -2.02
CA LEU A 66 7.01 13.45 -3.39
C LEU A 66 5.94 12.62 -4.08
N GLY A 67 6.02 11.28 -4.01
CA GLY A 67 5.00 10.44 -4.61
C GLY A 67 3.66 10.57 -3.90
N LEU A 68 3.65 10.71 -2.57
CA LEU A 68 2.42 10.95 -1.81
C LEU A 68 1.72 12.21 -2.30
N LEU A 69 2.45 13.32 -2.44
CA LEU A 69 1.89 14.58 -2.95
C LEU A 69 1.33 14.42 -4.36
N VAL A 70 2.04 13.72 -5.26
CA VAL A 70 1.54 13.48 -6.62
C VAL A 70 0.28 12.61 -6.59
N SER A 71 0.24 11.55 -5.77
CA SER A 71 -0.96 10.73 -5.61
C SER A 71 -2.14 11.52 -5.06
N MET A 72 -1.91 12.43 -4.10
CA MET A 72 -2.93 13.33 -3.59
C MET A 72 -3.44 14.29 -4.67
N ILE A 73 -2.55 14.89 -5.47
CA ILE A 73 -2.94 15.76 -6.58
C ILE A 73 -3.79 14.99 -7.60
N VAL A 74 -3.36 13.81 -8.02
CA VAL A 74 -4.12 12.96 -8.95
C VAL A 74 -5.50 12.62 -8.39
N SER A 75 -5.59 12.32 -7.09
CA SER A 75 -6.87 12.02 -6.43
C SER A 75 -7.80 13.23 -6.37
N VAL A 76 -7.26 14.43 -6.11
CA VAL A 76 -8.01 15.69 -6.15
C VAL A 76 -8.51 15.96 -7.57
N LEU A 77 -7.66 15.79 -8.58
CA LEU A 77 -8.08 15.96 -9.98
C LEU A 77 -9.16 14.95 -10.37
N ALA A 78 -9.04 13.69 -9.94
CA ALA A 78 -10.06 12.67 -10.17
C ALA A 78 -11.40 13.01 -9.48
N THR A 79 -11.36 13.68 -8.33
CA THR A 79 -12.55 14.16 -7.61
C THR A 79 -13.39 15.13 -8.47
N LEU A 80 -12.75 15.90 -9.35
CA LEU A 80 -13.45 16.82 -10.27
C LEU A 80 -14.31 16.09 -11.30
N TYR A 81 -13.96 14.84 -11.63
CA TYR A 81 -14.73 14.00 -12.55
C TYR A 81 -15.74 13.11 -11.82
N SER A 82 -15.31 12.50 -10.71
CA SER A 82 -16.14 11.68 -9.84
C SER A 82 -15.63 11.77 -8.40
N PRO A 83 -16.42 12.32 -7.46
CA PRO A 83 -16.02 12.40 -6.07
C PRO A 83 -15.66 11.04 -5.45
N GLU A 84 -16.35 9.99 -5.88
CA GLU A 84 -16.10 8.61 -5.46
C GLU A 84 -14.73 8.12 -5.95
N LEU A 85 -14.42 8.31 -7.23
CA LEU A 85 -13.13 7.91 -7.80
C LEU A 85 -11.96 8.58 -7.07
N GLY A 86 -12.06 9.88 -6.79
CA GLY A 86 -11.04 10.61 -6.06
C GLY A 86 -10.79 10.05 -4.66
N ARG A 87 -11.85 9.69 -3.92
CA ARG A 87 -11.75 9.08 -2.59
C ARG A 87 -11.13 7.69 -2.63
N VAL A 88 -11.55 6.86 -3.59
CA VAL A 88 -11.02 5.50 -3.80
C VAL A 88 -9.53 5.54 -4.11
N LEU A 89 -9.09 6.41 -5.04
CA LEU A 89 -7.67 6.59 -5.36
C LEU A 89 -6.87 7.10 -4.16
N LEU A 90 -7.40 8.09 -3.43
CA LEU A 90 -6.72 8.67 -2.28
C LEU A 90 -6.52 7.64 -1.17
N MET A 91 -7.57 6.88 -0.85
CA MET A 91 -7.54 5.86 0.18
C MET A 91 -6.48 4.80 -0.14
N GLY A 92 -6.50 4.27 -1.37
CA GLY A 92 -5.50 3.31 -1.84
C GLY A 92 -4.09 3.86 -1.73
N ALA A 93 -3.83 5.01 -2.35
CA ALA A 93 -2.49 5.60 -2.35
C ALA A 93 -1.97 5.92 -0.95
N VAL A 94 -2.76 6.60 -0.10
CA VAL A 94 -2.34 6.96 1.27
C VAL A 94 -2.09 5.72 2.12
N SER A 95 -2.89 4.66 1.95
CA SER A 95 -2.71 3.40 2.67
C SER A 95 -1.34 2.77 2.41
N HIS A 96 -0.80 2.92 1.20
CA HIS A 96 0.54 2.45 0.85
C HIS A 96 1.59 3.14 1.72
N TYR A 97 1.65 4.47 1.67
CA TYR A 97 2.62 5.26 2.42
C TYR A 97 2.46 5.09 3.93
N PHE A 98 1.22 4.97 4.43
CA PHE A 98 0.97 4.69 5.84
C PHE A 98 1.57 3.35 6.27
N LEU A 99 1.29 2.28 5.53
CA LEU A 99 1.78 0.95 5.87
C LEU A 99 3.31 0.87 5.77
N ASP A 100 3.89 1.59 4.82
CA ASP A 100 5.34 1.67 4.67
C ASP A 100 6.03 2.49 5.75
N LEU A 101 5.48 3.65 6.13
CA LEU A 101 5.95 4.42 7.29
C LEU A 101 5.88 3.59 8.57
N ALA A 102 4.79 2.82 8.73
CA ALA A 102 4.58 1.96 9.87
C ALA A 102 5.62 0.83 9.93
N THR A 103 5.86 0.15 8.81
CA THR A 103 6.52 -1.16 8.82
C THR A 103 7.93 -1.17 8.23
N ARG A 104 8.41 -0.06 7.67
CA ARG A 104 9.69 -0.04 6.94
C ARG A 104 10.52 1.20 7.24
N PRO A 105 11.86 1.11 7.10
CA PRO A 105 12.70 2.29 7.05
C PRO A 105 12.29 3.13 5.83
N THR A 106 11.81 4.34 6.07
CA THR A 106 11.43 5.33 5.05
C THR A 106 12.41 6.49 5.06
N ARG A 107 12.50 7.22 3.94
CA ARG A 107 13.16 8.53 3.94
C ARG A 107 12.05 9.54 4.23
N PRO A 108 11.99 10.10 5.45
CA PRO A 108 10.89 10.94 5.92
C PRO A 108 10.56 12.10 4.97
N LEU A 109 9.51 12.85 5.34
CA LEU A 109 8.93 14.06 4.70
C LEU A 109 9.92 15.19 4.27
N TYR A 110 11.22 14.94 4.26
CA TYR A 110 12.32 15.80 3.85
C TYR A 110 12.80 15.40 2.44
N PRO A 111 12.19 15.93 1.36
CA PRO A 111 12.48 15.52 -0.02
C PRO A 111 13.93 15.81 -0.48
N LEU A 112 14.69 16.56 0.33
CA LEU A 112 16.06 16.97 0.08
C LEU A 112 17.07 16.22 0.97
N SER A 113 16.62 15.33 1.85
CA SER A 113 17.46 14.59 2.79
C SER A 113 17.41 13.09 2.53
N ASP A 114 18.56 12.42 2.68
CA ASP A 114 18.66 10.95 2.65
C ASP A 114 18.61 10.33 4.06
N ALA A 115 18.23 11.12 5.07
CA ALA A 115 17.96 10.60 6.40
C ALA A 115 16.93 9.47 6.34
N THR A 116 17.01 8.52 7.27
CA THR A 116 16.06 7.41 7.37
C THR A 116 15.36 7.45 8.70
N VAL A 117 14.06 7.18 8.69
CA VAL A 117 13.24 7.06 9.88
C VAL A 117 12.65 5.67 9.86
N PHE A 118 12.67 5.02 11.03
CA PHE A 118 12.06 3.72 11.21
C PHE A 118 11.35 3.68 12.55
N LEU A 119 10.07 3.31 12.53
CA LEU A 119 9.23 3.24 13.73
C LEU A 119 9.37 1.92 14.49
N GLU A 120 10.25 1.01 14.03
CA GLU A 120 10.56 -0.27 14.68
C GLU A 120 9.36 -1.20 14.90
N MET A 121 8.23 -0.99 14.22
CA MET A 121 7.05 -1.87 14.32
C MET A 121 7.20 -3.17 13.53
N ALA A 122 8.29 -3.34 12.77
CA ALA A 122 8.63 -4.56 12.05
C ALA A 122 10.06 -5.00 12.36
N PRO A 123 10.37 -6.31 12.26
CA PRO A 123 11.72 -6.81 12.43
C PRO A 123 12.64 -6.46 11.24
N MET A 124 13.91 -6.19 11.52
CA MET A 124 14.94 -5.89 10.50
C MET A 124 15.65 -7.13 9.94
N SER A 125 15.62 -8.25 10.66
CA SER A 125 16.23 -9.50 10.19
C SER A 125 15.41 -10.10 9.05
N LEU A 126 16.07 -10.66 8.03
CA LEU A 126 15.36 -11.19 6.84
C LEU A 126 14.32 -12.26 7.22
N ARG A 127 14.69 -13.18 8.12
CA ARG A 127 13.77 -14.24 8.60
C ARG A 127 12.61 -13.66 9.39
N GLY A 128 12.89 -12.71 10.30
CA GLY A 128 11.84 -12.05 11.07
C GLY A 128 10.88 -11.28 10.18
N LEU A 129 11.41 -10.56 9.19
CA LEU A 129 10.64 -9.78 8.24
C LEU A 129 9.76 -10.66 7.35
N PHE A 130 10.29 -11.78 6.87
CA PHE A 130 9.51 -12.76 6.10
C PHE A 130 8.35 -13.32 6.93
N ALA A 131 8.62 -13.72 8.19
CA ALA A 131 7.57 -14.23 9.08
C ALA A 131 6.52 -13.15 9.38
N TYR A 132 6.96 -11.92 9.67
CA TYR A 132 6.09 -10.77 9.91
C TYR A 132 5.18 -10.48 8.71
N ASP A 133 5.76 -10.37 7.52
CA ASP A 133 5.00 -10.11 6.28
C ASP A 133 4.00 -11.24 6.00
N THR A 134 4.40 -12.50 6.18
CA THR A 134 3.53 -13.66 5.97
C THR A 134 2.33 -13.62 6.91
N VAL A 135 2.56 -13.42 8.21
CA VAL A 135 1.50 -13.38 9.22
C VAL A 135 0.54 -12.22 8.95
N LEU A 136 1.06 -11.03 8.64
CA LEU A 136 0.23 -9.86 8.34
C LEU A 136 -0.58 -10.05 7.06
N THR A 137 0.02 -10.54 5.97
CA THR A 137 -0.70 -10.81 4.72
C THR A 137 -1.80 -11.84 4.92
N VAL A 138 -1.53 -12.93 5.64
CA VAL A 138 -2.56 -13.95 5.92
C VAL A 138 -3.69 -13.37 6.76
N THR A 139 -3.36 -12.62 7.82
CA THR A 139 -4.35 -11.99 8.71
C THR A 139 -5.22 -11.00 7.94
N MET A 140 -4.61 -10.13 7.12
CA MET A 140 -5.33 -9.21 6.25
C MET A 140 -6.20 -9.96 5.24
N GLY A 141 -5.71 -11.05 4.65
CA GLY A 141 -6.48 -11.87 3.72
C GLY A 141 -7.75 -12.47 4.35
N VAL A 142 -7.63 -12.99 5.58
CA VAL A 142 -8.77 -13.49 6.35
C VAL A 142 -9.79 -12.38 6.65
N ILE A 143 -9.32 -11.21 7.13
CA ILE A 143 -10.18 -10.06 7.42
C ILE A 143 -10.88 -9.56 6.15
N TRP A 144 -10.17 -9.51 5.03
CA TRP A 144 -10.70 -9.08 3.74
C TRP A 144 -11.80 -10.02 3.26
N LEU A 145 -11.56 -11.34 3.24
CA LEU A 145 -12.57 -12.34 2.86
C LEU A 145 -13.81 -12.29 3.75
N TRP A 146 -13.62 -12.16 5.06
CA TRP A 146 -14.72 -12.02 6.01
C TRP A 146 -15.55 -10.75 5.74
N SER A 147 -14.88 -9.62 5.51
CA SER A 147 -15.52 -8.33 5.20
C SER A 147 -16.32 -8.38 3.90
N LEU A 148 -15.81 -9.07 2.87
CA LEU A 148 -16.53 -9.24 1.61
C LEU A 148 -17.80 -10.09 1.77
N ASN A 149 -17.75 -11.14 2.60
CA ASN A 149 -18.90 -11.98 2.88
C ASN A 149 -19.99 -11.19 3.63
N GLY A 150 -19.60 -10.37 4.62
CA GLY A 150 -20.53 -9.52 5.38
C GLY A 150 -21.24 -8.46 4.54
N LEU A 151 -20.69 -8.08 3.38
CA LEU A 151 -21.30 -7.16 2.42
C LEU A 151 -22.01 -7.86 1.25
N GLY A 152 -22.09 -9.19 1.26
CA GLY A 152 -22.74 -9.96 0.19
C GLY A 152 -21.99 -9.91 -1.15
N LEU A 153 -20.72 -9.53 -1.18
CA LEU A 153 -19.90 -9.44 -2.39
C LEU A 153 -19.34 -10.80 -2.84
N LEU A 154 -19.44 -11.83 -1.98
CA LEU A 154 -19.06 -13.23 -2.25
C LEU A 154 -20.30 -14.13 -2.38
N GLN A 155 -21.34 -13.68 -3.07
CA GLN A 155 -22.41 -14.58 -3.50
C GLN A 155 -21.88 -15.49 -4.61
N LEU A 156 -21.35 -16.65 -4.22
CA LEU A 156 -21.14 -17.80 -5.09
C LEU A 156 -22.40 -18.67 -5.09
#